data_AF-A4XMD8-F1
#
_entry.id   AF-A4XMD8-F1
#
_cell.length_a   1.000
_cell.length_b   1.000
_cell.length_c   1.000
_cell.angle_alpha   90.00
_cell.angle_beta   90.00
_cell.angle_gamma   90.00
#
_symmetry.space_group_name_H-M   'P 1'
#
loop_
_entity.id
_entity.type
_entity.pdbx_description
1 polymer ?
#
loop_
_entity_poly.entity_id
_entity_poly.type
_entity_poly.pdbx_seq_one_letter_code
_entity_poly.pdbx_strand_id
1 'polypeptide(L)'
;MIHATSKIIGRGQVELPAEIRKIIGGEKIGDSVLFTVLDNGKVVIEVIKKRKLSELGGSLKSSIAFIDLDHETNATKEIWVRKRARETQHDGKSMIRCECNF
;
A
#
# COMPACT_ATOMS: atom_id res chain seq x y z
N MET A 1 -9.10 -31.92 13.73
CA MET A 1 -8.59 -32.12 12.36
C MET A 1 -9.80 -32.07 11.43
N ILE A 2 -9.82 -31.15 10.46
CA ILE A 2 -10.95 -31.02 9.53
C ILE A 2 -10.50 -31.53 8.17
N HIS A 3 -11.33 -32.38 7.57
CA HIS A 3 -11.15 -32.86 6.22
C HIS A 3 -12.34 -32.40 5.41
N ALA A 4 -12.08 -31.68 4.32
CA ALA A 4 -13.12 -31.30 3.37
C ALA A 4 -12.61 -31.62 1.96
N THR A 5 -13.51 -32.14 1.13
CA THR A 5 -13.20 -32.52 -0.25
C THR A 5 -13.75 -31.45 -1.18
N SER A 6 -12.95 -31.04 -2.16
CA SER A 6 -13.35 -30.10 -3.20
C SER A 6 -13.08 -30.70 -4.57
N LYS A 7 -13.90 -30.34 -5.55
CA LYS A 7 -13.69 -30.73 -6.95
C LYS A 7 -12.81 -29.69 -7.65
N ILE A 8 -11.93 -30.17 -8.52
CA ILE A 8 -11.22 -29.29 -9.47
C ILE A 8 -12.23 -28.89 -10.55
N ILE A 9 -12.47 -27.58 -10.66
CA ILE A 9 -13.33 -26.96 -11.67
C ILE A 9 -12.48 -26.68 -12.92
N GLY A 10 -13.12 -26.29 -14.03
CA GLY A 10 -12.43 -25.88 -15.25
C GLY A 10 -11.35 -24.82 -15.01
N ARG A 11 -10.30 -24.85 -15.84
CA ARG A 11 -9.10 -24.01 -15.74
C ARG A 11 -8.23 -24.25 -14.49
N GLY A 12 -8.38 -25.40 -13.82
CA GLY A 12 -7.55 -25.76 -12.67
C GLY A 12 -7.92 -25.01 -11.38
N GLN A 13 -9.13 -24.46 -11.32
CA GLN A 13 -9.63 -23.78 -10.12
C GLN A 13 -10.07 -24.82 -9.08
N VAL A 14 -9.70 -24.60 -7.82
CA VAL A 14 -10.15 -25.42 -6.69
C VAL A 14 -11.05 -24.58 -5.81
N GLU A 15 -12.26 -25.08 -5.55
CA GLU A 15 -13.17 -24.43 -4.63
C GLU A 15 -12.78 -24.74 -3.19
N LEU A 16 -12.45 -23.71 -2.40
CA LEU A 16 -12.09 -23.90 -1.00
C LEU A 16 -13.36 -23.94 -0.13
N PRO A 17 -13.70 -25.05 0.56
CA PRO A 17 -14.94 -25.14 1.33
C PRO A 17 -15.03 -24.07 2.43
N ALA A 18 -16.26 -23.65 2.75
CA ALA A 18 -16.52 -22.56 3.69
C ALA A 18 -15.89 -22.80 5.07
N GLU A 19 -15.87 -24.05 5.53
CA GLU A 19 -15.28 -24.48 6.80
C GLU A 19 -13.78 -24.18 6.86
N ILE A 20 -13.04 -24.48 5.79
CA ILE A 20 -11.61 -24.21 5.70
C ILE A 20 -11.38 -22.70 5.62
N ARG A 21 -12.17 -21.97 4.83
CA ARG A 21 -12.03 -20.50 4.66
C ARG A 21 -12.11 -19.74 5.98
N LYS A 22 -13.04 -20.12 6.87
CA LYS A 22 -13.21 -19.50 8.20
C LYS A 22 -11.97 -19.67 9.08
N ILE A 23 -11.35 -20.85 9.04
CA ILE A 23 -10.22 -21.20 9.91
C ILE A 23 -8.92 -20.57 9.43
N ILE A 24 -8.66 -20.61 8.12
CA ILE A 24 -7.47 -19.97 7.54
C ILE A 24 -7.59 -18.44 7.52
N GLY A 25 -8.78 -17.90 7.85
CA GLY A 25 -9.07 -16.48 7.87
C GLY A 25 -9.04 -15.82 6.49
N GLY A 26 -9.36 -16.58 5.44
CA GLY A 26 -9.51 -16.12 4.05
C GLY A 26 -10.97 -15.81 3.71
N GLU A 27 -11.70 -15.20 4.65
CA GLU A 27 -13.12 -14.89 4.49
C GLU A 27 -13.38 -13.74 3.52
N LYS A 28 -12.36 -12.94 3.20
CA LYS A 28 -12.50 -11.76 2.33
C LYS A 28 -12.05 -12.06 0.91
N ILE A 29 -12.93 -11.74 -0.05
CA ILE A 29 -12.62 -11.77 -1.48
C ILE A 29 -11.49 -10.76 -1.74
N GLY A 30 -10.39 -11.23 -2.35
CA GLY A 30 -9.23 -10.41 -2.68
C GLY A 30 -7.98 -10.68 -1.81
N ASP A 31 -8.08 -11.56 -0.82
CA ASP A 31 -6.91 -12.05 -0.09
C ASP A 31 -6.02 -12.90 -1.00
N SER A 32 -4.71 -12.74 -0.88
CA SER A 32 -3.74 -13.51 -1.65
C SER A 32 -3.40 -14.79 -0.90
N VAL A 33 -3.12 -15.87 -1.63
CA VAL A 33 -2.71 -17.15 -1.05
C VAL A 33 -1.39 -17.59 -1.64
N LEU A 34 -0.55 -18.20 -0.81
CA LEU A 34 0.69 -18.85 -1.21
C LEU A 34 0.45 -20.34 -1.34
N PHE A 35 0.86 -20.91 -2.48
CA PHE A 35 0.85 -22.35 -2.70
C PHE A 35 2.28 -22.87 -2.62
N THR A 36 2.51 -23.83 -1.72
CA THR A 36 3.79 -24.51 -1.58
C THR A 36 3.59 -25.98 -1.87
N VAL A 37 4.34 -26.53 -2.83
CA VAL A 37 4.39 -27.97 -3.06
C VAL A 37 5.51 -28.54 -2.21
N LEU A 38 5.16 -29.47 -1.31
CA LEU A 38 6.12 -30.21 -0.51
C LEU A 38 6.63 -31.43 -1.30
N ASP A 39 7.80 -31.95 -0.92
CA ASP A 39 8.44 -33.09 -1.58
C ASP A 39 7.60 -34.38 -1.57
N ASN A 40 6.65 -34.48 -0.63
CA ASN A 40 5.70 -35.59 -0.54
C ASN A 40 4.47 -35.43 -1.46
N GLY A 41 4.48 -34.45 -2.38
CA GLY A 41 3.38 -34.17 -3.30
C GLY A 41 2.17 -33.50 -2.65
N LYS A 42 2.25 -33.11 -1.37
CA LYS A 42 1.18 -32.34 -0.72
C LYS A 42 1.33 -30.86 -1.04
N VAL A 43 0.19 -30.20 -1.24
CA VAL A 43 0.13 -28.75 -1.41
C VAL A 43 -0.29 -28.13 -0.08
N VAL A 44 0.51 -27.19 0.42
CA VAL A 44 0.19 -26.34 1.56
C VAL A 44 -0.28 -24.99 1.04
N ILE A 45 -1.40 -24.50 1.57
CA ILE A 45 -1.98 -23.21 1.21
C ILE A 45 -1.93 -22.30 2.43
N GLU A 46 -1.30 -21.14 2.29
CA GLU A 46 -1.21 -20.13 3.34
C GLU A 46 -1.88 -18.83 2.89
N VAL A 47 -2.63 -18.18 3.78
CA VAL A 47 -3.29 -16.90 3.49
C VAL A 47 -2.33 -15.75 3.79
N ILE A 48 -2.00 -14.97 2.76
CA ILE A 48 -1.26 -13.72 2.88
C ILE A 48 -2.27 -12.61 3.18
N LYS A 49 -2.46 -12.32 4.47
CA LYS A 49 -3.29 -11.20 4.89
C LYS A 49 -2.56 -9.89 4.62
N LYS A 50 -3.13 -9.04 3.78
CA LYS A 50 -2.68 -7.66 3.67
C LYS A 50 -3.05 -6.94 4.96
N ARG A 51 -2.06 -6.33 5.62
CA ARG A 51 -2.30 -5.45 6.77
C ARG A 51 -3.25 -4.34 6.33
N LYS A 52 -4.24 -4.01 7.16
CA LYS A 52 -5.14 -2.91 6.85
C LYS A 52 -4.35 -1.60 6.90
N LEU A 53 -4.67 -0.64 6.03
CA LEU A 53 -4.06 0.70 6.07
C LEU A 53 -4.19 1.35 7.46
N SER A 54 -5.29 1.08 8.17
CA SER A 54 -5.50 1.51 9.56
C SER A 54 -4.47 0.97 10.55
N GLU A 55 -3.91 -0.21 10.30
CA GLU A 55 -2.86 -0.83 11.14
C GLU A 55 -1.46 -0.28 10.81
N LEU A 56 -1.33 0.48 9.73
CA LEU A 56 -0.10 1.17 9.35
C LEU A 56 -0.04 2.62 9.87
N GLY A 57 -1.12 3.11 10.50
CA GLY A 57 -1.14 4.40 11.18
C GLY A 57 -0.08 4.45 12.28
N GLY A 58 0.83 5.41 12.21
CA GLY A 58 1.95 5.53 13.17
C GLY A 58 3.13 4.57 12.95
N SER A 59 3.12 3.76 11.88
CA SER A 59 4.26 2.90 11.52
C SER A 59 5.50 3.71 11.08
N LEU A 60 5.28 4.93 10.60
CA LEU A 60 6.35 5.87 10.30
C LEU A 60 6.87 6.46 11.62
N LYS A 61 8.03 5.98 12.09
CA LYS A 61 8.75 6.60 13.21
C LYS A 61 9.08 8.05 12.83
N SER A 62 8.41 9.01 13.47
CA SER A 62 8.83 10.40 13.40
C SER A 62 10.17 10.52 14.11
N SER A 63 11.20 10.96 13.37
CA SER A 63 12.49 11.34 13.96
C SER A 63 12.43 12.73 14.62
N ILE A 64 11.29 13.42 14.51
CA ILE A 64 11.09 14.77 15.01
C ILE A 64 10.11 14.67 16.19
N ALA A 65 10.53 15.15 17.35
CA ALA A 65 9.65 15.27 18.51
C ALA A 65 8.59 16.33 18.19
N PHE A 66 7.32 15.96 18.35
CA PHE A 66 6.22 16.93 18.32
C PHE A 66 6.39 17.87 19.51
N ILE A 67 6.59 19.16 19.26
CA ILE A 67 6.83 20.16 20.31
C ILE A 67 5.47 20.68 20.81
N ASP A 68 4.76 21.43 19.96
CA ASP A 68 3.39 21.90 20.21
C ASP A 68 2.71 22.27 18.87
N LEU A 69 1.39 22.50 18.92
CA LEU A 69 0.57 22.75 17.73
C LEU A 69 0.94 24.07 17.03
N ASP A 70 1.32 25.10 17.78
CA ASP A 70 1.61 26.43 17.25
C ASP A 70 2.96 26.43 16.51
N HIS A 71 3.97 25.75 17.09
CA HIS A 71 5.28 25.53 16.48
C HIS A 71 5.17 24.75 15.17
N GLU A 72 4.41 23.66 15.15
CA GLU A 72 4.20 22.86 13.94
C GLU A 72 3.42 23.63 12.87
N THR A 73 2.42 24.41 13.27
CA THR A 73 1.64 25.26 12.37
C THR A 73 2.51 26.34 11.73
N ASN A 74 3.38 26.98 12.51
CA ASN A 74 4.29 28.02 12.02
C ASN A 74 5.38 27.45 11.11
N ALA A 75 5.99 26.32 11.49
CA ALA A 75 6.97 25.62 10.65
C ALA A 75 6.36 25.21 9.30
N THR A 76 5.14 24.68 9.32
CA THR A 76 4.42 24.29 8.10
C THR A 76 4.13 25.51 7.22
N LYS A 77 3.66 26.63 7.80
CA LYS A 77 3.44 27.88 7.06
C LYS A 77 4.72 28.36 6.36
N GLU A 78 5.85 28.33 7.05
CA GLU A 78 7.15 28.73 6.46
C GLU A 78 7.57 27.83 5.29
N ILE A 79 7.39 26.52 5.41
CA ILE A 79 7.68 25.56 4.33
C ILE A 79 6.80 25.84 3.11
N TRP A 80 5.49 26.05 3.32
CA TRP A 80 4.55 26.36 2.24
C TRP A 80 4.83 27.70 1.56
N VAL A 81 5.21 28.73 2.33
CA VAL A 81 5.63 30.03 1.80
C VAL A 81 6.90 29.88 0.95
N ARG A 82 7.91 29.16 1.43
CA ARG A 82 9.14 28.88 0.68
C ARG A 82 8.88 28.10 -0.60
N LYS A 83 7.98 27.12 -0.57
CA LYS A 83 7.61 26.33 -1.75
C LYS A 83 6.97 27.22 -2.83
N ARG A 84 5.98 28.03 -2.47
CA ARG A 84 5.35 28.98 -3.41
C ARG A 84 6.33 30.03 -3.95
N ALA A 85 7.23 30.53 -3.12
CA ALA A 85 8.27 31.48 -3.54
C ALA A 85 9.25 30.87 -4.56
N ARG A 86 9.60 29.58 -4.42
CA ARG A 86 10.42 28.85 -5.39
C ARG A 86 9.67 28.61 -6.71
N GLU A 87 8.37 28.31 -6.64
CA GLU A 87 7.52 28.14 -7.82
C GLU A 87 7.37 29.46 -8.59
N THR A 88 7.19 30.59 -7.91
CA THR A 88 7.11 31.93 -8.55
C THR A 88 8.44 32.41 -9.13
N GLN A 89 9.59 32.06 -8.51
CA GLN A 89 10.91 32.36 -9.10
C GLN A 89 11.23 31.52 -10.33
N HIS A 90 10.62 30.33 -10.47
CA HIS A 90 10.80 29.49 -11.65
C HIS A 90 10.01 30.02 -12.85
N ASP A 91 8.87 30.67 -12.62
CA ASP A 91 8.01 31.27 -13.65
C ASP A 91 8.58 32.61 -14.19
N GLY A 92 9.38 33.32 -13.38
CA GLY A 92 10.03 34.58 -13.77
C GLY A 92 11.25 34.47 -14.69
N LYS A 93 11.71 33.25 -15.04
CA LYS A 93 12.84 33.03 -15.97
C LYS A 93 12.42 32.69 -17.41
N SER A 94 11.12 32.66 -17.71
CA SER A 94 10.60 32.39 -19.07
C SER A 94 10.40 33.66 -19.91
N MET A 95 11.26 34.67 -19.79
CA MET A 95 11.21 35.84 -20.68
C MET A 95 12.60 36.21 -21.17
N ILE A 96 13.22 35.28 -21.91
CA ILE A 96 14.37 35.58 -22.78
C ILE A 96 13.82 35.64 -24.22
N ARG A 97 13.47 36.87 -24.61
CA ARG A 97 13.54 37.47 -25.95
C ARG A 97 13.89 36.49 -27.10
N CYS A 98 12.87 36.00 -27.81
CA CYS A 98 13.06 35.48 -29.17
C CYS A 98 13.26 36.69 -30.10
N GLU A 99 14.47 36.88 -30.61
CA GLU A 99 14.70 37.71 -31.79
C GLU A 99 14.11 36.98 -33.00
N CYS A 100 13.11 37.59 -33.64
CA CYS A 100 12.65 37.19 -34.96
C CYS A 100 13.75 37.50 -35.99
N ASN A 101 14.33 36.46 -36.58
CA ASN A 101 14.96 36.54 -37.89
C ASN A 101 14.19 35.61 -38.83
N PHE A 102 13.39 36.20 -39.71
CA PHE A 102 13.02 35.65 -41.02
C PHE A 102 12.70 36.81 -41.97
#